data_AF-A0A9P5TML0-F1
#
_entry.id   AF-A0A9P5TML0-F1
#
_cell.length_a   1.000
_cell.length_b   1.000
_cell.length_c   1.000
_cell.angle_alpha   90.00
_cell.angle_beta   90.00
_cell.angle_gamma   90.00
#
_symmetry.space_group_name_H-M   'P 1'
#
loop_
_entity.id
_entity.type
_entity.pdbx_description
1 polymer ?
#
loop_
_entity_poly.entity_id
_entity_poly.type
_entity_poly.pdbx_seq_one_letter_code
_entity_poly.pdbx_strand_id
1 'polypeptide(L)' 'MGLDFLSAPASSCDVERSFSWGGVNVSKLQHMLSDDSTCSSTVLNSWSEFPELIPASKIIQTIQ' A
#
# COMPACT_ATOMS: atom_id res chain seq x y z
N MET A 1 -24.99 2.53 6.80
CA MET A 1 -24.80 3.43 7.96
C MET A 1 -24.08 2.76 9.12
N GLY A 2 -24.61 1.67 9.72
CA GLY A 2 -23.93 1.03 10.86
C GLY A 2 -22.56 0.43 10.53
N LEU A 3 -22.44 -0.26 9.40
CA LEU A 3 -21.16 -0.83 8.94
C LEU A 3 -20.14 0.26 8.58
N ASP A 4 -20.56 1.35 7.93
CA ASP A 4 -19.66 2.44 7.54
C ASP A 4 -19.00 3.07 8.77
N PHE A 5 -19.77 3.31 9.84
CA PHE A 5 -19.27 3.85 11.10
C PHE A 5 -18.31 2.90 11.84
N LEU A 6 -18.55 1.59 11.75
CA LEU A 6 -17.70 0.57 12.37
C LEU A 6 -16.48 0.19 11.52
N SER A 7 -16.51 0.51 10.22
CA SER A 7 -15.40 0.28 9.29
C SER A 7 -14.39 1.43 9.28
N ALA A 8 -14.77 2.61 9.79
CA ALA A 8 -13.86 3.71 9.95
C ALA A 8 -12.78 3.31 10.98
N PRO A 9 -11.49 3.29 10.59
CA PRO A 9 -10.42 2.97 11.53
C PRO A 9 -10.45 3.98 12.67
N ALA A 10 -10.51 3.48 13.90
CA ALA A 10 -10.57 4.32 15.11
C ALA A 10 -9.28 5.13 15.36
N SER A 11 -8.22 4.86 14.59
CA SER A 11 -6.91 5.48 14.73
C SER A 11 -6.22 5.69 13.39
N SER A 12 -5.52 6.82 13.24
CA SER A 12 -4.65 7.14 12.10
C SER A 12 -3.43 6.22 11.99
N CYS A 13 -3.15 5.40 13.02
CA CYS A 13 -1.96 4.56 13.07
C CYS A 13 -1.89 3.49 11.97
N ASP A 14 -3.03 3.06 11.42
CA ASP A 14 -3.05 2.07 10.35
C ASP A 14 -2.43 2.63 9.05
N VAL A 15 -2.78 3.88 8.75
CA VAL A 15 -2.21 4.66 7.65
C VAL A 15 -0.72 4.96 7.93
N GLU A 16 -0.36 5.37 9.15
CA GLU A 16 1.05 5.61 9.52
C GLU A 16 1.92 4.35 9.44
N ARG A 17 1.36 3.17 9.75
CA ARG A 17 2.07 1.89 9.61
C ARG A 17 2.35 1.57 8.14
N SER A 18 1.39 1.81 7.24
CA SER A 18 1.62 1.67 5.80
C SER A 18 2.71 2.63 5.30
N PHE A 19 2.72 3.88 5.79
CA PHE A 19 3.76 4.86 5.47
C PHE A 19 5.14 4.48 6.01
N SER A 20 5.18 3.88 7.19
CA SER A 20 6.43 3.39 7.79
C SER A 20 7.03 2.24 6.99
N TRP A 21 6.19 1.31 6.51
CA TRP A 21 6.61 0.23 5.61
C TRP A 21 7.02 0.75 4.23
N GLY A 22 6.29 1.73 3.71
CA GLY A 22 6.59 2.43 2.45
C GLY A 22 7.62 3.55 2.56
N GLY A 23 8.28 3.72 3.71
CA GLY A 23 9.11 4.90 4.02
C GLY A 23 10.29 5.10 3.07
N VAL A 24 10.75 4.05 2.38
CA VAL A 24 11.75 4.18 1.30
C VAL A 24 11.16 4.93 0.09
N ASN A 25 9.95 4.57 -0.34
CA ASN A 25 9.29 5.22 -1.47
C ASN A 25 8.83 6.63 -1.10
N VAL A 26 8.28 6.80 0.11
CA VAL A 26 7.68 8.08 0.53
C VAL A 26 8.70 9.08 1.06
N SER A 27 9.82 8.66 1.66
CA SER A 27 10.80 9.61 2.22
C SER A 27 12.10 9.69 1.44
N LYS A 28 12.60 8.59 0.87
CA LYS A 28 13.90 8.56 0.17
C LYS A 28 13.78 8.76 -1.32
N LEU A 29 12.75 8.18 -1.93
CA LEU A 29 12.54 8.22 -3.37
C LEU A 29 11.45 9.20 -3.82
N GLN A 30 10.86 9.98 -2.90
CA GLN A 30 9.82 10.98 -3.23
C GLN A 30 10.25 12.00 -4.31
N HIS A 31 11.55 12.29 -4.42
CA HIS A 31 12.07 13.20 -5.44
C HIS A 31 12.37 12.52 -6.79
N MET A 32 12.33 11.19 -6.81
CA MET A 32 12.59 10.33 -7.97
C MET A 32 11.33 9.62 -8.47
N LEU A 33 10.26 9.63 -7.68
CA LEU A 33 8.97 9.02 -7.95
C LEU A 33 7.94 10.13 -8.17
N SER A 34 7.08 9.95 -9.18
CA SER A 34 5.90 10.81 -9.35
C SER A 34 4.85 10.52 -8.29
N ASP A 35 3.96 11.47 -8.02
CA ASP A 35 2.81 11.29 -7.12
C ASP A 35 1.99 10.05 -7.48
N ASP A 36 1.79 9.82 -8.78
CA ASP A 36 1.06 8.67 -9.32
C ASP A 36 1.76 7.33 -8.98
N SER A 37 3.09 7.27 -9.13
CA SER A 37 3.86 6.08 -8.78
C SER A 37 3.88 5.82 -7.27
N THR A 38 3.88 6.88 -6.47
CA THR A 38 3.83 6.79 -5.00
C THR A 38 2.47 6.26 -4.54
N CYS A 39 1.38 6.79 -5.11
CA CYS A 39 0.02 6.33 -4.84
C CYS A 39 -0.14 4.86 -5.27
N SER A 40 0.26 4.52 -6.50
CA SER A 40 0.18 3.16 -7.04
C SER A 40 0.96 2.16 -6.18
N SER A 41 2.18 2.50 -5.76
CA SER A 41 2.97 1.64 -4.89
C SER A 41 2.32 1.44 -3.52
N THR A 42 1.66 2.46 -2.96
CA THR A 42 1.01 2.39 -1.66
C THR A 42 -0.22 1.47 -1.71
N VAL A 43 -1.03 1.61 -2.76
CA VAL A 43 -2.20 0.75 -3.00
C VAL A 43 -1.79 -0.69 -3.27
N LEU A 44 -0.78 -0.91 -4.11
CA LEU A 44 -0.26 -2.26 -4.36
C LEU A 44 0.30 -2.91 -3.09
N ASN A 45 0.97 -2.13 -2.24
CA ASN A 45 1.50 -2.64 -0.98
C ASN A 45 0.37 -3.03 0.00
N SER A 46 -0.70 -2.24 0.12
CA SER A 46 -1.84 -2.61 0.98
C SER A 46 -2.61 -3.82 0.47
N TRP A 47 -2.65 -4.04 -0.84
CA TRP A 47 -3.27 -5.23 -1.44
C TRP A 47 -2.38 -6.46 -1.39
N SER A 48 -1.06 -6.30 -1.22
CA SER A 48 -0.12 -7.43 -1.17
C SER A 48 -0.33 -8.35 0.03
N GLU A 49 -0.97 -7.86 1.10
CA GLU A 49 -1.36 -8.64 2.26
C GLU A 49 -2.52 -9.62 1.96
N PHE A 50 -3.20 -9.45 0.83
CA PHE A 50 -4.33 -10.27 0.40
C PHE A 50 -3.95 -11.09 -0.84
N PRO A 51 -3.64 -12.40 -0.68
CA PRO A 51 -3.21 -13.27 -1.79
C PRO A 51 -4.25 -13.42 -2.91
N GLU A 52 -5.52 -13.16 -2.61
CA GLU A 52 -6.63 -13.18 -3.57
C GLU A 52 -6.66 -11.94 -4.48
N LEU A 53 -6.12 -10.81 -4.02
CA LEU A 53 -6.10 -9.55 -4.76
C LEU A 53 -4.86 -9.44 -5.65
N ILE A 54 -3.70 -9.87 -5.14
CA ILE A 54 -2.44 -9.82 -5.88
C ILE A 54 -1.80 -11.22 -5.91
N PRO A 55 -1.74 -11.89 -7.07
CA PRO A 55 -1.02 -13.15 -7.22
C PRO A 55 0.49 -12.88 -7.31
N ALA A 56 1.09 -12.48 -6.18
CA ALA A 56 2.49 -12.05 -6.09
C ALA A 56 3.46 -13.11 -6.65
N SER A 57 3.20 -14.38 -6.38
CA SER A 57 4.00 -15.52 -6.89
C SER A 57 4.04 -15.59 -8.41
N LYS A 58 2.94 -15.26 -9.09
CA LYS A 58 2.86 -15.24 -10.55
C LYS A 58 3.55 -14.02 -11.14
N ILE A 59 3.41 -12.87 -10.49
CA ILE A 59 4.02 -11.60 -10.93
C ILE A 59 5.55 -11.69 -10.87
N ILE A 60 6.10 -12.22 -9.77
CA ILE A 60 7.55 -12.38 -9.58
C ILE A 60 8.16 -13.28 -10.67
N GLN A 61 7.47 -14.35 -11.08
CA GLN A 61 7.92 -15.22 -12.17
C GLN A 61 7.99 -14.52 -13.54
N THR A 62 7.15 -13.52 -13.79
CA THR A 62 7.16 -12.74 -15.05
C THR A 62 8.24 -11.67 -15.12
N ILE A 63 8.85 -11.30 -13.99
CA ILE A 63 9.88 -10.25 -13.92
C ILE A 63 11.31 -10.84 -13.95
N GLN A 64 11.45 -12.15 -13.73
CA GLN A 64 12.69 -12.91 -13.95
C GLN A 64 12.94 -13.20 -15.43
#